data_AF-A0A1J3D8B1-F1
#
_entry.id   AF-A0A1J3D8B1-F1
#
_cell.length_a   1.000
_cell.length_b   1.000
_cell.length_c   1.000
_cell.angle_alpha   90.00
_cell.angle_beta   90.00
_cell.angle_gamma   90.00
#
_symmetry.space_group_name_H-M   'P 1'
#
loop_
_entity.id
_entity.type
_entity.pdbx_description
1 polymer ?
#
loop_
_entity_poly.entity_id
_entity_poly.type
_entity_poly.pdbx_seq_one_letter_code
_entity_poly.pdbx_strand_id
1 'polypeptide(L)' 'MKVYITKRQITYITIYVFSVVYTIEFQKRGLPHAHILLWLQEGFQNPSIHEIDEIITAEIPDVKEDPEGY' A
#
# COMPACT_ATOMS: atom_id res chain seq x y z
N MET A 1 -3.98 14.87 -1.52
CA MET A 1 -4.09 13.45 -1.88
C MET A 1 -3.62 12.64 -0.69
N LYS A 2 -4.52 12.24 0.21
CA LYS A 2 -4.15 11.33 1.29
C LYS A 2 -4.09 9.94 0.66
N VAL A 3 -2.92 9.30 0.70
CA VAL A 3 -2.78 7.91 0.25
C VAL A 3 -3.15 7.05 1.45
N TYR A 4 -4.37 6.53 1.44
CA TYR A 4 -4.85 5.62 2.47
C TYR A 4 -4.54 4.20 2.02
N ILE A 5 -3.61 3.52 2.70
CA ILE A 5 -3.55 2.05 2.62
C ILE A 5 -4.67 1.56 3.53
N THR A 6 -5.82 1.24 2.95
CA THR A 6 -7.02 0.87 3.72
C THR A 6 -6.79 -0.46 4.45
N LYS A 7 -7.49 -0.69 5.58
CA LYS A 7 -7.44 -1.98 6.31
C LYS A 7 -7.84 -3.18 5.43
N ARG A 8 -8.61 -2.95 4.36
CA ARG A 8 -8.95 -3.95 3.35
C ARG A 8 -7.72 -4.37 2.53
N GLN A 9 -6.88 -3.44 2.09
CA GLN A 9 -5.61 -3.77 1.43
C GLN A 9 -4.62 -4.48 2.36
N ILE A 10 -4.58 -4.11 3.64
CA ILE A 10 -3.76 -4.78 4.66
C ILE A 10 -4.10 -6.28 4.80
N THR A 11 -5.33 -6.69 4.45
CA THR A 11 -5.80 -8.08 4.55
C THR A 11 -5.34 -8.95 3.36
N TYR A 12 -5.20 -8.40 2.15
CA TYR A 12 -4.60 -9.11 1.00
C TYR A 12 -3.07 -9.14 1.08
N ILE A 13 -2.48 -8.08 1.63
CA ILE A 13 -1.04 -7.95 1.88
C ILE A 13 -0.54 -8.98 2.91
N THR A 14 -1.36 -9.42 3.87
CA THR A 14 -0.91 -10.31 4.97
C THR A 14 -0.53 -11.73 4.52
N ILE A 15 -0.96 -12.16 3.33
CA ILE A 15 -0.63 -13.50 2.81
C ILE A 15 0.84 -13.53 2.34
N TYR A 16 1.33 -12.45 1.74
CA TYR A 16 2.67 -12.38 1.14
C TYR A 16 3.65 -11.56 1.97
N VAL A 17 3.17 -10.67 2.85
CA VAL A 17 3.97 -9.69 3.58
C VAL A 17 3.98 -10.00 5.08
N PHE A 18 5.18 -10.16 5.63
CA PHE A 18 5.44 -10.42 7.04
C PHE A 18 5.50 -9.14 7.89
N SER A 19 6.00 -8.04 7.32
CA SER A 19 6.13 -6.76 8.04
C SER A 19 6.09 -5.57 7.08
N VAL A 20 5.66 -4.41 7.60
CA VAL A 20 5.54 -3.15 6.85
C VAL A 20 6.09 -1.99 7.69
N VAL A 21 6.89 -1.14 7.07
CA VAL A 21 7.30 0.17 7.62
C VAL A 21 7.00 1.23 6.58
N TYR A 22 6.41 2.35 6.99
CA TYR A 22 6.14 3.45 6.07
C TYR A 22 6.45 4.80 6.71
N THR A 23 6.85 5.76 5.88
CA THR A 23 7.01 7.17 6.23
C THR A 23 6.25 8.03 5.23
N ILE A 24 5.74 9.17 5.71
CA ILE A 24 5.03 10.14 4.88
C ILE A 24 5.80 11.45 4.96
N GLU A 25 6.21 11.97 3.81
CA GLU A 25 6.91 13.23 3.66
C GLU A 25 6.12 14.16 2.74
N PHE A 26 6.15 15.46 2.98
CA PHE A 26 5.48 16.42 2.10
C PHE A 26 6.49 16.98 1.09
N GLN A 27 6.22 16.80 -0.20
CA GLN A 27 7.05 17.39 -1.25
C GLN A 27 6.92 18.91 -1.24
N LYS A 28 7.87 19.62 -1.88
CA LYS A 28 7.88 21.09 -1.99
C LYS A 28 6.58 21.72 -2.54
N ARG A 29 5.72 20.92 -3.19
CA ARG A 29 4.40 21.32 -3.71
C ARG A 29 3.23 20.94 -2.79
N GLY A 30 3.51 20.55 -1.54
CA GLY A 30 2.52 20.22 -0.52
C GLY A 30 1.80 18.88 -0.73
N LEU A 31 2.16 18.09 -1.74
CA LEU A 31 1.64 16.74 -1.91
C LEU A 31 2.38 15.79 -0.97
N PRO A 32 1.66 14.93 -0.22
CA PRO A 32 2.30 13.88 0.55
C PRO A 32 2.89 12.82 -0.39
N HIS A 33 4.05 12.33 -0.04
CA HIS A 33 4.81 11.26 -0.68
C HIS A 33 5.04 10.19 0.39
N ALA A 34 4.66 8.95 0.10
CA ALA A 34 4.85 7.85 1.01
C ALA A 34 6.04 6.99 0.56
N HIS A 35 6.96 6.70 1.47
CA HIS A 35 7.93 5.62 1.31
C HIS A 35 7.44 4.43 2.09
N ILE A 36 7.26 3.28 1.43
CA ILE A 36 6.72 2.06 2.03
C ILE A 36 7.74 0.94 1.79
N LEU A 37 8.23 0.33 2.87
CA LEU A 37 9.05 -0.88 2.84
C LEU A 37 8.19 -2.08 3.25
N LEU A 38 8.27 -3.14 2.45
CA LEU A 38 7.57 -4.40 2.65
C LEU A 38 8.60 -5.51 2.85
N TRP A 39 8.40 -6.36 3.85
CA TRP A 39 9.14 -7.61 4.01
C TRP A 39 8.25 -8.77 3.60
N LEU A 40 8.66 -9.49 2.55
CA LEU A 40 7.91 -10.62 2.02
C LEU A 40 8.24 -11.92 2.76
N GLN A 41 7.28 -12.84 2.81
CA GLN A 41 7.50 -14.20 3.33
C GLN A 41 8.51 -14.96 2.46
N GLU A 42 9.13 -16.01 3.04
CA GLU A 42 10.01 -16.89 2.28
C GLU A 42 9.28 -17.54 1.10
N GLY A 43 9.96 -17.60 -0.06
CA GLY A 43 9.37 -18.09 -1.32
C GLY A 43 8.78 -17.00 -2.21
N PHE A 44 8.59 -15.79 -1.69
CA PHE A 44 8.09 -14.63 -2.44
C PHE A 44 9.12 -13.52 -2.58
N GLN A 45 10.41 -13.78 -2.33
CA GLN A 45 11.45 -12.74 -2.37
C GLN A 45 11.73 -12.20 -3.79
N ASN A 46 11.33 -12.93 -4.82
CA ASN A 46 11.52 -12.59 -6.23
C ASN A 46 10.19 -12.68 -7.01
N PRO A 47 9.21 -11.82 -6.71
CA PRO A 47 7.95 -11.83 -7.42
C PRO A 47 8.17 -11.37 -8.87
N SER A 48 7.44 -11.99 -9.79
CA SER A 48 7.27 -11.50 -11.15
C SER A 48 6.55 -10.15 -11.17
N ILE A 49 6.61 -9.44 -12.30
CA ILE A 49 5.94 -8.14 -12.45
C ILE A 49 4.44 -8.25 -12.16
N HIS A 50 3.81 -9.34 -12.60
CA HIS A 50 2.38 -9.58 -12.35
C HIS A 50 2.07 -9.78 -10.86
N GLU A 51 2.92 -10.53 -10.16
CA GLU A 51 2.77 -10.73 -8.71
C GLU A 51 3.02 -9.43 -7.94
N ILE A 52 3.93 -8.56 -8.39
CA ILE A 52 4.13 -7.24 -7.80
C ILE A 52 2.85 -6.40 -7.91
N ASP A 53 2.22 -6.37 -9.09
CA ASP A 53 0.97 -5.61 -9.30
C ASP A 53 -0.18 -6.14 -8.45
N GLU A 54 -0.26 -7.45 -8.21
CA GLU A 54 -1.25 -8.05 -7.30
C GLU A 54 -0.96 -7.71 -5.82
N ILE A 55 0.31 -7.67 -5.42
CA ILE A 55 0.74 -7.37 -4.04
C ILE A 55 0.62 -5.87 -3.74
N ILE A 56 0.94 -5.00 -4.70
CA ILE A 56 1.02 -3.54 -4.54
C ILE A 56 0.00 -2.88 -5.46
N THR A 57 -1.20 -2.63 -4.93
CA THR A 57 -2.21 -1.80 -5.58
C THR A 57 -2.41 -0.51 -4.82
N ALA A 58 -2.78 0.57 -5.53
CA ALA A 58 -3.23 1.82 -4.91
C ALA A 58 -4.63 2.13 -5.43
N GLU A 59 -5.64 1.90 -4.60
CA GLU A 59 -7.03 2.19 -4.94
C GLU A 59 -7.41 3.59 -4.44
N ILE A 60 -8.16 4.33 -5.26
CA ILE A 60 -8.83 5.53 -4.79
C ILE A 60 -10.08 5.06 -4.04
N PRO A 61 -10.26 5.42 -2.75
CA PRO A 61 -11.43 5.01 -1.99
C PRO A 61 -12.71 5.49 -2.67
N ASP A 62 -13.78 4.72 -2.56
CA ASP A 62 -15.11 5.13 -3.03
C ASP A 62 -15.82 5.90 -1.89
N VAL A 63 -16.38 7.08 -2.19
CA VAL A 63 -17.08 7.93 -1.20
C VAL A 63 -18.13 7.17 -0.39
N LYS A 64 -18.84 6.23 -1.01
CA LYS A 64 -19.95 5.52 -0.36
C LYS A 64 -19.47 4.40 0.53
N GLU A 65 -18.41 3.70 0.12
CA GLU A 65 -17.87 2.53 0.81
C GLU A 65 -16.80 2.89 1.86
N ASP A 66 -16.04 3.95 1.62
CA ASP A 66 -15.00 4.48 2.51
C ASP A 66 -15.02 6.02 2.55
N PRO A 67 -16.04 6.63 3.18
CA PRO A 67 -16.18 8.09 3.27
C PRO A 67 -15.09 8.77 4.10
N GLU A 68 -14.37 8.05 4.96
CA GLU A 68 -13.22 8.60 5.72
C GLU A 68 -11.94 8.65 4.88
N GLY A 69 -11.83 7.74 3.91
CA GLY A 69 -10.73 7.65 2.94
C GLY A 69 -10.82 8.66 1.78
N TYR A 70 -12.02 9.17 1.46
CA TYR A 70 -12.21 10.15 0.38
C TYR A 70 -11.85 11.58 0.80
#